data_AF-N8Y5L9-F1
#
_entry.id   AF-N8Y5L9-F1
#
_cell.length_a   1.000
_cell.length_b   1.000
_cell.length_c   1.000
_cell.angle_alpha   90.00
_cell.angle_beta   90.00
_cell.angle_gamma   90.00
#
_symmetry.space_group_name_H-M   'P 1'
#
loop_
_entity.id
_entity.type
_entity.pdbx_description
1 polymer ?
#
loop_
_entity_poly.entity_id
_entity_poly.type
_entity_poly.pdbx_seq_one_letter_code
_entity_poly.pdbx_strand_id
1 'polypeptide(L)'
;MLEEPEGQNIQKDSVLNPKRIAQLFLKPKQFFQDLPKLDTQYIHFATLLVGILMIMDRIDQQLLKISLNENPDFSRYAFILERWSNYWIFVFVLGLFASVIVWFVYGWFYKIRLTWSGVDNPDSTLVRQVNVLQWCIFAIPIFIITLLQTFIYENYLAAFLSDEIWTGILIMAMSLYSSWVSYIAVKTIFSVNKWGIFWFLLLPLVSYILIVIIYIMRVL
;
A
#
# COMPACT_ATOMS: atom_id res chain seq x y z
N MET A 1 27.28 -47.63 5.99
CA MET A 1 27.34 -46.21 5.59
C MET A 1 26.00 -45.93 4.94
N LEU A 2 25.05 -45.42 5.72
CA LEU A 2 23.72 -45.07 5.22
C LEU A 2 23.82 -43.59 4.84
N GLU A 3 23.70 -43.32 3.54
CA GLU A 3 23.62 -41.94 3.03
C GLU A 3 22.34 -41.31 3.58
N GLU A 4 22.48 -40.21 4.33
CA GLU A 4 21.35 -39.35 4.68
C GLU A 4 20.74 -38.80 3.38
N PRO A 5 19.42 -38.86 3.20
CA PRO A 5 18.81 -38.28 2.00
C PRO A 5 19.04 -36.77 2.04
N GLU A 6 19.75 -36.26 1.02
CA GLU A 6 19.91 -34.84 0.75
C GLU A 6 18.57 -34.13 0.94
N GLY A 7 18.53 -33.20 1.89
CA GLY A 7 17.36 -32.39 2.16
C GLY A 7 16.92 -31.73 0.86
N GLN A 8 15.83 -32.24 0.28
CA GLN A 8 15.17 -31.61 -0.85
C GLN A 8 14.92 -30.17 -0.46
N ASN A 9 15.66 -29.27 -1.12
CA ASN A 9 15.51 -27.84 -0.97
C ASN A 9 14.16 -27.49 -1.59
N ILE A 10 13.07 -27.64 -0.80
CA ILE A 10 11.72 -27.34 -1.25
C ILE A 10 11.72 -25.85 -1.57
N GLN A 11 11.81 -25.53 -2.86
CA GLN A 11 11.80 -24.17 -3.35
C GLN A 11 10.47 -23.54 -2.95
N LYS A 12 10.51 -22.69 -1.91
CA LYS A 12 9.34 -21.97 -1.43
C LYS A 12 8.95 -20.92 -2.47
N ASP A 13 7.67 -20.85 -2.80
CA ASP A 13 7.15 -19.77 -3.64
C ASP A 13 7.37 -18.43 -2.95
N SER A 14 7.95 -17.46 -3.67
CA SER A 14 8.03 -16.08 -3.20
C SER A 14 6.64 -15.47 -2.98
N VAL A 15 6.49 -14.65 -1.95
CA VAL A 15 5.29 -13.82 -1.73
C VAL A 15 4.98 -12.89 -2.90
N LEU A 16 5.98 -12.56 -3.74
CA LEU A 16 5.84 -11.72 -4.93
C LEU A 16 5.65 -12.52 -6.23
N ASN A 17 5.54 -13.86 -6.15
CA ASN A 17 5.17 -14.65 -7.32
C ASN A 17 3.79 -14.18 -7.84
N PRO A 18 3.59 -14.02 -9.16
CA PRO A 18 2.31 -13.58 -9.74
C PRO A 18 1.08 -14.37 -9.24
N LYS A 19 1.22 -15.70 -9.05
CA LYS A 19 0.13 -16.53 -8.50
C LYS A 19 -0.21 -16.15 -7.05
N ARG A 20 0.81 -15.84 -6.24
CA ARG A 20 0.65 -15.44 -4.83
C ARG A 20 0.13 -14.01 -4.71
N ILE A 21 0.55 -13.12 -5.61
CA ILE A 21 -0.05 -11.78 -5.74
C ILE A 21 -1.53 -11.93 -6.08
N ALA A 22 -1.89 -12.68 -7.13
CA ALA A 22 -3.30 -12.91 -7.46
C ALA A 22 -4.08 -13.54 -6.27
N GLN A 23 -3.47 -14.44 -5.51
CA GLN A 23 -4.05 -15.01 -4.29
C GLN A 23 -4.26 -13.94 -3.21
N LEU A 24 -3.33 -13.01 -3.01
CA LEU A 24 -3.49 -11.88 -2.08
C LEU A 24 -4.69 -11.01 -2.45
N PHE A 25 -4.89 -10.72 -3.74
CA PHE A 25 -6.00 -9.89 -4.24
C PHE A 25 -7.35 -10.59 -4.27
N LEU A 26 -7.40 -11.91 -4.51
CA LEU A 26 -8.66 -12.63 -4.74
C LEU A 26 -9.06 -13.52 -3.57
N LYS A 27 -8.08 -14.03 -2.82
CA LYS A 27 -8.25 -15.00 -1.71
C LYS A 27 -7.34 -14.63 -0.54
N PRO A 28 -7.45 -13.42 0.03
CA PRO A 28 -6.52 -12.91 1.05
C PRO A 28 -6.40 -13.83 2.27
N LYS A 29 -7.51 -14.43 2.72
CA LYS A 29 -7.49 -15.41 3.83
C LYS A 29 -6.56 -16.58 3.53
N GLN A 30 -6.66 -17.16 2.32
CA GLN A 30 -5.82 -18.30 1.93
C GLN A 30 -4.35 -17.87 1.80
N PHE A 31 -4.10 -16.70 1.22
CA PHE A 31 -2.75 -16.14 1.13
C PHE A 31 -2.09 -16.00 2.52
N PHE A 32 -2.79 -15.43 3.50
CA PHE A 32 -2.24 -15.25 4.85
C PHE A 32 -2.14 -16.55 5.66
N GLN A 33 -2.97 -17.56 5.38
CA GLN A 33 -2.79 -18.91 5.92
C GLN A 33 -1.51 -19.58 5.37
N ASP A 34 -1.19 -19.32 4.10
CA ASP A 34 -0.01 -19.87 3.43
C ASP A 34 1.26 -19.09 3.76
N LEU A 35 1.17 -17.83 4.20
CA LEU A 35 2.30 -16.92 4.41
C LEU A 35 3.49 -17.52 5.18
N PRO A 36 3.32 -18.28 6.29
CA PRO A 36 4.45 -18.89 7.00
C PRO A 36 5.27 -19.90 6.16
N LYS A 37 4.68 -20.42 5.08
CA LYS A 37 5.29 -21.39 4.15
C LYS A 37 5.91 -20.71 2.93
N LEU A 38 5.61 -19.43 2.70
CA LEU A 38 6.13 -18.68 1.56
C LEU A 38 7.52 -18.13 1.84
N ASP A 39 8.26 -17.89 0.76
CA ASP A 39 9.53 -17.18 0.83
C ASP A 39 9.29 -15.66 0.88
N THR A 40 9.82 -15.04 1.92
CA THR A 40 9.66 -13.61 2.21
C THR A 40 10.94 -12.80 1.93
N GLN A 41 11.99 -13.40 1.35
CA GLN A 41 13.27 -12.72 1.10
C GLN A 41 13.11 -11.43 0.25
N TYR A 42 12.11 -11.42 -0.65
CA TYR A 42 11.84 -10.32 -1.56
C TYR A 42 10.85 -9.28 -1.01
N ILE A 43 10.46 -9.36 0.27
CA ILE A 43 9.49 -8.41 0.86
C ILE A 43 9.97 -6.95 0.80
N HIS A 44 11.28 -6.72 0.73
CA HIS A 44 11.85 -5.38 0.59
C HIS A 44 11.44 -4.69 -0.72
N PHE A 45 11.21 -5.43 -1.82
CA PHE A 45 10.69 -4.85 -3.06
C PHE A 45 9.23 -4.39 -2.90
N ALA A 46 8.39 -5.17 -2.22
CA ALA A 46 7.05 -4.74 -1.86
C ALA A 46 7.07 -3.52 -0.93
N THR A 47 8.01 -3.49 0.01
CA THR A 47 8.19 -2.35 0.93
C THR A 47 8.61 -1.09 0.17
N LEU A 48 9.50 -1.21 -0.82
CA LEU A 48 9.89 -0.12 -1.70
C LEU A 48 8.70 0.38 -2.52
N LEU A 49 7.92 -0.53 -3.12
CA LEU A 49 6.71 -0.17 -3.86
C LEU A 49 5.73 0.64 -3.00
N VAL A 50 5.53 0.20 -1.76
CA VAL A 50 4.70 0.92 -0.78
C VAL A 50 5.31 2.27 -0.40
N GLY A 51 6.63 2.38 -0.27
CA GLY A 51 7.33 3.64 -0.04
C GLY A 51 7.15 4.63 -1.20
N ILE A 52 7.26 4.16 -2.45
CA ILE A 52 7.01 4.96 -3.66
C ILE A 52 5.58 5.48 -3.65
N LEU A 53 4.61 4.60 -3.43
CA LEU A 53 3.19 4.98 -3.31
C LEU A 53 2.98 6.07 -2.25
N MET A 54 3.64 5.95 -1.09
CA MET A 54 3.52 6.96 -0.03
C MET A 54 4.00 8.34 -0.50
N ILE A 55 5.01 8.43 -1.36
CA ILE A 55 5.44 9.70 -1.94
C ILE A 55 4.46 10.18 -3.01
N MET A 56 3.95 9.28 -3.85
CA MET A 56 2.91 9.61 -4.85
C MET A 56 1.67 10.23 -4.17
N ASP A 57 1.15 9.58 -3.14
CA ASP A 57 0.01 10.06 -2.34
C ASP A 57 0.30 11.42 -1.68
N ARG A 58 1.54 11.65 -1.22
CA ARG A 58 1.94 12.97 -0.68
C ARG A 58 1.97 14.05 -1.74
N ILE A 59 2.42 13.76 -2.96
CA ILE A 59 2.36 14.69 -4.09
C ILE A 59 0.89 15.00 -4.38
N ASP A 60 0.05 13.99 -4.57
CA ASP A 60 -1.37 14.15 -4.89
C ASP A 60 -2.12 14.95 -3.82
N GLN A 61 -1.86 14.72 -2.53
CA GLN A 61 -2.44 15.52 -1.45
C GLN A 61 -2.06 17.00 -1.55
N GLN A 62 -0.82 17.32 -1.95
CA GLN A 62 -0.42 18.72 -2.16
C GLN A 62 -1.09 19.30 -3.41
N LEU A 63 -1.20 18.54 -4.50
CA LEU A 63 -1.85 18.99 -5.72
C LEU A 63 -3.35 19.22 -5.52
N LEU A 64 -4.04 18.29 -4.84
CA LEU A 64 -5.44 18.44 -4.44
C LEU A 64 -5.64 19.66 -3.55
N LYS A 65 -4.70 19.93 -2.63
CA LYS A 65 -4.77 21.13 -1.79
C LYS A 65 -4.65 22.42 -2.63
N ILE A 66 -3.79 22.42 -3.66
CA ILE A 66 -3.61 23.56 -4.57
C ILE A 66 -4.83 23.73 -5.48
N SER A 67 -5.39 22.64 -5.99
CA SER A 67 -6.55 22.69 -6.89
C SER A 67 -7.83 23.19 -6.20
N LEU A 68 -7.89 23.13 -4.87
CA LEU A 68 -8.99 23.69 -4.07
C LEU A 68 -8.86 25.20 -3.81
N ASN A 69 -7.77 25.86 -4.23
CA ASN A 69 -7.64 27.31 -4.10
C ASN A 69 -8.40 28.02 -5.25
N GLU A 70 -8.86 29.26 -5.00
CA GLU A 70 -9.52 30.07 -6.04
C GLU A 70 -8.64 30.32 -7.27
N ASN A 71 -7.32 30.43 -7.07
CA ASN A 71 -6.33 30.56 -8.12
C ASN A 71 -5.26 29.46 -7.94
N PRO A 72 -5.46 28.26 -8.50
CA PRO A 72 -4.48 27.17 -8.41
C PRO A 72 -3.16 27.53 -9.09
N ASP A 73 -2.06 27.46 -8.33
CA ASP A 73 -0.70 27.66 -8.86
C ASP A 73 0.18 26.45 -8.58
N PHE A 74 0.53 25.72 -9.64
CA PHE A 74 1.36 24.52 -9.60
C PHE A 74 2.86 24.81 -9.84
N SER A 75 3.24 26.07 -10.09
CA SER A 75 4.60 26.47 -10.48
C SER A 75 5.67 26.01 -9.47
N ARG A 76 5.34 25.99 -8.18
CA ARG A 76 6.21 25.49 -7.10
C ARG A 76 6.70 24.05 -7.31
N TYR A 77 5.92 23.23 -8.02
CA TYR A 77 6.21 21.83 -8.28
C TYR A 77 6.56 21.56 -9.75
N ALA A 78 6.70 22.60 -10.59
CA ALA A 78 6.94 22.49 -12.03
C ALA A 78 8.06 21.49 -12.39
N PHE A 79 9.19 21.54 -11.66
CA PHE A 79 10.31 20.61 -11.87
C PHE A 79 9.88 19.13 -11.81
N ILE A 80 9.01 18.78 -10.87
CA ILE A 80 8.53 17.40 -10.67
C ILE A 80 7.41 17.08 -11.67
N LEU A 81 6.49 18.02 -11.89
CA LEU A 81 5.22 17.72 -12.57
C LEU A 81 5.28 17.81 -14.10
N GLU A 82 6.16 18.65 -14.66
CA GLU A 82 6.23 18.93 -16.10
C GLU A 82 7.01 17.88 -16.89
N ARG A 83 7.70 16.95 -16.22
CA ARG A 83 8.46 15.87 -16.87
C ARG A 83 8.33 14.56 -16.10
N TRP A 84 7.86 13.51 -16.79
CA TRP A 84 7.75 12.17 -16.22
C TRP A 84 9.06 11.63 -15.66
N SER A 85 10.19 11.89 -16.32
CA SER A 85 11.50 11.47 -15.82
C SER A 85 11.83 12.08 -14.46
N ASN A 86 11.53 13.38 -14.27
CA ASN A 86 11.74 14.07 -13.00
C ASN A 86 10.78 13.53 -11.93
N TYR A 87 9.50 13.33 -12.29
CA TYR A 87 8.52 12.70 -11.41
C TYR A 87 9.00 11.32 -10.92
N TRP A 88 9.36 10.42 -11.85
CA TRP A 88 9.82 9.07 -11.53
C TRP A 88 11.08 9.09 -10.66
N ILE A 89 12.11 9.85 -11.04
CA ILE A 89 13.33 9.99 -10.22
C ILE A 89 12.97 10.45 -8.81
N PHE A 90 12.10 11.46 -8.70
CA PHE A 90 11.70 12.01 -7.41
C PHE A 90 10.97 10.97 -6.53
N VAL A 91 9.96 10.28 -7.06
CA VAL A 91 9.20 9.27 -6.29
C VAL A 91 10.02 8.03 -5.99
N PHE A 92 10.97 7.62 -6.84
CA PHE A 92 11.87 6.50 -6.56
C PHE A 92 12.90 6.85 -5.48
N VAL A 93 13.54 8.02 -5.58
CA VAL A 93 14.55 8.46 -4.60
C VAL A 93 13.91 8.66 -3.24
N LEU A 94 12.83 9.45 -3.16
CA LEU A 94 12.13 9.64 -1.88
C LEU A 94 11.42 8.38 -1.41
N GLY A 95 10.93 7.54 -2.34
CA GLY A 95 10.29 6.27 -2.05
C GLY A 95 11.23 5.28 -1.37
N LEU A 96 12.52 5.30 -1.72
CA LEU A 96 13.55 4.52 -1.03
C LEU A 96 13.64 4.91 0.46
N PHE A 97 13.69 6.21 0.77
CA PHE A 97 13.69 6.68 2.16
C PHE A 97 12.35 6.40 2.87
N ALA A 98 11.23 6.62 2.17
CA ALA A 98 9.91 6.32 2.70
C ALA A 98 9.73 4.83 3.02
N SER A 99 10.37 3.92 2.26
CA SER A 99 10.30 2.48 2.52
C SER A 99 10.85 2.10 3.90
N VAL A 100 11.86 2.83 4.39
CA VAL A 100 12.39 2.66 5.76
C VAL A 100 11.34 3.09 6.79
N ILE A 101 10.66 4.22 6.54
CA ILE A 101 9.57 4.70 7.41
C ILE A 101 8.40 3.71 7.41
N VAL A 102 8.01 3.20 6.25
CA VAL A 102 6.97 2.16 6.10
C VAL A 102 7.33 0.92 6.91
N TRP A 103 8.56 0.44 6.79
CA TRP A 103 8.99 -0.77 7.50
C TRP A 103 9.00 -0.59 9.01
N PHE A 104 9.61 0.49 9.51
CA PHE A 104 9.84 0.65 10.94
C PHE A 104 8.70 1.36 11.65
N VAL A 105 8.26 2.52 11.16
CA VAL A 105 7.27 3.37 11.83
C VAL A 105 5.87 2.80 11.64
N TYR A 106 5.47 2.53 10.40
CA TYR A 106 4.13 1.97 10.14
C TYR A 106 4.04 0.53 10.66
N GLY A 107 5.11 -0.26 10.55
CA GLY A 107 5.19 -1.57 11.18
C GLY A 107 5.04 -1.53 12.71
N TRP A 108 5.69 -0.57 13.37
CA TRP A 108 5.55 -0.36 14.82
C TRP A 108 4.12 0.05 15.20
N PHE A 109 3.51 0.99 14.48
CA PHE A 109 2.12 1.38 14.73
C PHE A 109 1.14 0.22 14.48
N TYR A 110 1.40 -0.61 13.47
CA TYR A 110 0.64 -1.85 13.23
C TYR A 110 0.75 -2.81 14.42
N LYS A 111 1.95 -2.98 14.97
CA LYS A 111 2.19 -3.79 16.18
C LYS A 111 1.40 -3.29 17.38
N ILE A 112 1.38 -1.98 17.61
CA ILE A 112 0.60 -1.37 18.70
C ILE A 112 -0.89 -1.71 18.57
N ARG A 113 -1.45 -1.55 17.37
CA ARG A 113 -2.87 -1.90 17.11
C ARG A 113 -3.16 -3.38 17.35
N LEU A 114 -2.22 -4.28 17.06
CA LEU A 114 -2.35 -5.70 17.41
C LEU A 114 -2.37 -5.92 18.92
N THR A 115 -1.48 -5.28 19.67
CA THR A 115 -1.45 -5.36 21.14
C THR A 115 -2.74 -4.80 21.75
N TRP A 116 -3.26 -3.68 21.25
CA TRP A 116 -4.58 -3.17 21.65
C TRP A 116 -5.74 -4.10 21.25
N SER A 117 -5.49 -5.01 20.32
CA SER A 117 -6.43 -6.07 19.89
C SER A 117 -6.19 -7.40 20.61
N GLY A 118 -5.44 -7.39 21.71
CA GLY A 118 -5.23 -8.54 22.60
C GLY A 118 -4.18 -9.54 22.15
N VAL A 119 -3.27 -9.15 21.24
CA VAL A 119 -2.15 -10.01 20.83
C VAL A 119 -0.93 -9.70 21.69
N ASP A 120 -0.52 -10.68 22.49
CA ASP A 120 0.65 -10.57 23.34
C ASP A 120 1.94 -10.79 22.54
N ASN A 121 2.88 -9.85 22.66
CA ASN A 121 4.23 -9.92 22.09
C ASN A 121 4.33 -10.45 20.63
N PRO A 122 3.58 -9.88 19.67
CA PRO A 122 3.62 -10.36 18.29
C PRO A 122 5.02 -10.23 17.67
N ASP A 123 5.42 -11.23 16.89
CA ASP A 123 6.69 -11.24 16.16
C ASP A 123 6.79 -10.02 15.24
N SER A 124 7.83 -9.20 15.43
CA SER A 124 7.88 -7.88 14.80
C SER A 124 8.20 -7.98 13.31
N THR A 125 8.89 -9.02 12.87
CA THR A 125 9.18 -9.24 11.45
C THR A 125 7.90 -9.63 10.71
N LEU A 126 7.15 -10.59 11.23
CA LEU A 126 5.88 -11.02 10.66
C LEU A 126 4.85 -9.87 10.62
N VAL A 127 4.79 -9.06 11.68
CA VAL A 127 3.92 -7.87 11.71
C VAL A 127 4.25 -6.90 10.58
N ARG A 128 5.53 -6.63 10.34
CA ARG A 128 5.97 -5.73 9.26
C ARG A 128 5.64 -6.30 7.88
N GLN A 129 5.89 -7.60 7.69
CA GLN A 129 5.53 -8.31 6.45
C GLN A 129 4.03 -8.22 6.17
N VAL A 130 3.19 -8.51 7.17
CA VAL A 130 1.72 -8.41 7.04
C VAL A 130 1.30 -6.97 6.73
N ASN A 131 1.88 -5.98 7.42
CA ASN A 131 1.59 -4.57 7.16
C ASN A 131 1.90 -4.15 5.72
N VAL A 132 3.05 -4.56 5.18
CA VAL A 132 3.45 -4.26 3.81
C VAL A 132 2.55 -4.97 2.80
N LEU A 133 2.29 -6.27 2.99
CA LEU A 133 1.50 -7.07 2.06
C LEU A 133 0.06 -6.56 1.93
N GLN A 134 -0.58 -6.11 3.02
CA GLN A 134 -1.92 -5.53 2.91
C GLN A 134 -1.93 -4.15 2.25
N TRP A 135 -0.85 -3.36 2.30
CA TRP A 135 -0.74 -2.12 1.50
C TRP A 135 -0.45 -2.40 0.03
N CYS A 136 0.11 -3.55 -0.35
CA CYS A 136 0.27 -3.91 -1.76
C CYS A 136 -1.05 -3.98 -2.53
N ILE A 137 -2.17 -4.25 -1.83
CA ILE A 137 -3.53 -4.19 -2.40
C ILE A 137 -3.81 -2.82 -3.02
N PHE A 138 -3.32 -1.76 -2.38
CA PHE A 138 -3.47 -0.39 -2.87
C PHE A 138 -2.26 0.01 -3.74
N ALA A 139 -1.04 -0.32 -3.35
CA ALA A 139 0.17 0.13 -4.03
C ALA A 139 0.31 -0.39 -5.47
N ILE A 140 0.01 -1.66 -5.70
CA ILE A 140 0.21 -2.29 -7.02
C ILE A 140 -0.70 -1.66 -8.08
N PRO A 141 -2.03 -1.56 -7.89
CA PRO A 141 -2.91 -0.94 -8.89
C PRO A 141 -2.54 0.50 -9.22
N ILE A 142 -2.21 1.31 -8.21
CA ILE A 142 -1.85 2.71 -8.42
C ILE A 142 -0.55 2.84 -9.19
N PHE A 143 0.48 2.08 -8.81
CA PHE A 143 1.74 2.09 -9.55
C PHE A 143 1.56 1.67 -11.01
N ILE A 144 0.73 0.65 -11.29
CA ILE A 144 0.41 0.22 -12.66
C ILE A 144 -0.29 1.33 -13.43
N ILE A 145 -1.28 2.01 -12.83
CA ILE A 145 -1.99 3.10 -13.50
C ILE A 145 -1.07 4.26 -13.79
N THR A 146 -0.27 4.71 -12.83
CA THR A 146 0.66 5.83 -13.07
C THR A 146 1.70 5.46 -14.13
N LEU A 147 2.12 4.20 -14.20
CA LEU A 147 2.98 3.70 -15.26
C LEU A 147 2.28 3.78 -16.63
N LEU A 148 1.00 3.40 -16.73
CA LEU A 148 0.23 3.52 -17.96
C LEU A 148 0.03 4.99 -18.35
N GLN A 149 -0.27 5.87 -17.39
CA GLN A 149 -0.42 7.31 -17.60
C GLN A 149 0.84 7.96 -18.18
N THR A 150 2.03 7.41 -17.87
CA THR A 150 3.31 7.87 -18.46
C THR A 150 3.33 7.77 -19.99
N PHE A 151 2.56 6.86 -20.57
CA PHE A 151 2.47 6.68 -22.03
C PHE A 151 1.29 7.41 -22.67
N ILE A 152 0.35 7.90 -21.86
CA ILE A 152 -0.89 8.53 -22.33
C ILE A 152 -0.78 10.05 -22.27
N TYR A 153 -0.19 10.57 -21.19
CA TYR A 153 -0.12 12.00 -20.90
C TYR A 153 1.29 12.53 -21.10
N GLU A 154 1.42 13.79 -21.53
CA GLU A 154 2.72 14.43 -21.76
C GLU A 154 3.57 14.52 -20.48
N ASN A 155 2.91 14.73 -19.33
CA ASN A 155 3.55 14.88 -18.03
C ASN A 155 2.57 14.54 -16.89
N TYR A 156 3.05 14.54 -15.65
CA TYR A 156 2.23 14.17 -14.48
C TYR A 156 1.13 15.19 -14.21
N LEU A 157 1.38 16.49 -14.42
CA LEU A 157 0.36 17.52 -14.22
C LEU A 157 -0.84 17.31 -15.15
N ALA A 158 -0.58 17.00 -16.43
CA ALA A 158 -1.63 16.71 -17.40
C ALA A 158 -2.45 15.47 -17.02
N ALA A 159 -1.79 14.43 -16.49
CA ALA A 159 -2.48 13.24 -15.99
C ALA A 159 -3.36 13.58 -14.76
N PHE A 160 -2.84 14.36 -13.81
CA PHE A 160 -3.55 14.77 -12.60
C PHE A 160 -4.78 15.63 -12.90
N LEU A 161 -4.69 16.54 -13.87
CA LEU A 161 -5.78 17.44 -14.27
C LEU A 161 -6.76 16.81 -15.27
N SER A 162 -6.56 15.55 -15.67
CA SER A 162 -7.46 14.87 -16.58
C SER A 162 -8.80 14.54 -15.91
N ASP A 163 -9.89 14.58 -16.68
CA ASP A 163 -11.24 14.23 -16.21
C ASP A 163 -11.44 12.69 -16.10
N GLU A 164 -10.48 11.97 -15.51
CA GLU A 164 -10.54 10.52 -15.31
C GLU A 164 -11.15 10.13 -13.96
N ILE A 165 -12.48 10.18 -13.87
CA ILE A 165 -13.20 9.79 -12.64
C ILE A 165 -12.91 8.35 -12.19
N TRP A 166 -12.60 7.46 -13.14
CA TRP A 166 -12.35 6.04 -12.90
C TRP A 166 -11.14 5.78 -12.00
N THR A 167 -10.07 6.57 -12.14
CA THR A 167 -8.85 6.44 -11.34
C THR A 167 -9.15 6.75 -9.86
N GLY A 168 -9.92 7.80 -9.60
CA GLY A 168 -10.38 8.14 -8.24
C GLY A 168 -11.28 7.06 -7.62
N ILE A 169 -12.22 6.52 -8.39
CA ILE A 169 -13.08 5.41 -7.93
C ILE A 169 -12.25 4.19 -7.57
N LEU A 170 -11.25 3.84 -8.39
CA LEU A 170 -10.39 2.70 -8.11
C LEU A 170 -9.51 2.93 -6.87
N ILE A 171 -8.91 4.13 -6.72
CA ILE A 171 -8.14 4.50 -5.52
C ILE A 171 -8.98 4.27 -4.26
N MET A 172 -10.22 4.76 -4.26
CA MET A 172 -11.15 4.59 -3.16
C MET A 172 -11.45 3.09 -2.93
N ALA A 173 -11.84 2.36 -3.97
CA ALA A 173 -12.18 0.94 -3.86
C ALA A 173 -11.01 0.11 -3.31
N MET A 174 -9.79 0.33 -3.79
CA MET A 174 -8.59 -0.37 -3.33
C MET A 174 -8.19 0.02 -1.91
N SER A 175 -8.44 1.25 -1.48
CA SER A 175 -8.19 1.71 -0.10
C SER A 175 -9.14 1.03 0.90
N LEU A 176 -10.43 0.94 0.56
CA LEU A 176 -11.42 0.20 1.36
C LEU A 176 -11.09 -1.30 1.38
N TYR A 177 -10.73 -1.86 0.22
CA TYR A 177 -10.37 -3.28 0.11
C TYR A 177 -9.09 -3.62 0.87
N SER A 178 -8.06 -2.77 0.84
CA SER A 178 -6.84 -2.94 1.64
C SER A 178 -7.16 -3.02 3.14
N SER A 179 -8.10 -2.20 3.64
CA SER A 179 -8.56 -2.25 5.04
C SER A 179 -9.23 -3.58 5.38
N TRP A 180 -10.07 -4.08 4.49
CA TRP A 180 -10.66 -5.42 4.63
C TRP A 180 -9.60 -6.53 4.64
N VAL A 181 -8.64 -6.48 3.71
CA VAL A 181 -7.53 -7.45 3.64
C VAL A 181 -6.68 -7.39 4.90
N SER A 182 -6.43 -6.19 5.44
CA SER A 182 -5.71 -6.00 6.71
C SER A 182 -6.43 -6.69 7.87
N TYR A 183 -7.75 -6.51 8.01
CA TYR A 183 -8.53 -7.21 9.02
C TYR A 183 -8.50 -8.74 8.86
N ILE A 184 -8.63 -9.24 7.62
CA ILE A 184 -8.51 -10.68 7.33
C ILE A 184 -7.13 -11.21 7.73
N ALA A 185 -6.07 -10.47 7.42
CA ALA A 185 -4.69 -10.86 7.76
C ALA A 185 -4.52 -11.03 9.26
N VAL A 186 -4.93 -10.02 10.06
CA VAL A 186 -4.72 -10.06 11.51
C VAL A 186 -5.56 -11.12 12.19
N LYS A 187 -6.78 -11.38 11.70
CA LYS A 187 -7.63 -12.45 12.21
C LYS A 187 -7.04 -13.83 11.91
N THR A 188 -6.41 -13.97 10.75
CA THR A 188 -5.87 -15.24 10.26
C THR A 188 -4.55 -15.60 10.93
N ILE A 189 -3.66 -14.62 11.10
CA ILE A 189 -2.28 -14.85 11.56
C ILE A 189 -2.14 -14.67 13.07
N PHE A 190 -2.79 -13.66 13.64
CA PHE A 190 -2.55 -13.23 15.03
C PHE A 190 -3.73 -13.50 15.97
N SER A 191 -4.82 -14.10 15.47
CA SER A 191 -6.00 -14.45 16.27
C SER A 191 -6.53 -13.30 17.13
N VAL A 192 -6.58 -12.08 16.56
CA VAL A 192 -7.04 -10.87 17.27
C VAL A 192 -8.45 -11.02 17.86
N ASN A 193 -8.71 -10.34 18.97
CA ASN A 193 -10.03 -10.27 19.58
C ASN A 193 -10.98 -9.32 18.80
N LYS A 194 -12.18 -9.06 19.36
CA LYS A 194 -13.20 -8.18 18.74
C LYS A 194 -12.72 -6.76 18.45
N TRP A 195 -11.73 -6.24 19.17
CA TRP A 195 -11.15 -4.91 18.93
C TRP A 195 -10.33 -4.85 17.64
N GLY A 196 -9.93 -5.99 17.07
CA GLY A 196 -9.29 -6.05 15.76
C GLY A 196 -10.18 -5.47 14.65
N ILE A 197 -11.50 -5.62 14.76
CA ILE A 197 -12.46 -5.00 13.82
C ILE A 197 -12.36 -3.48 13.87
N PHE A 198 -12.32 -2.92 15.09
CA PHE A 198 -12.25 -1.48 15.26
C PHE A 198 -10.97 -0.90 14.65
N TRP A 199 -9.80 -1.47 15.00
CA TRP A 199 -8.50 -0.91 14.62
C TRP A 199 -8.08 -1.15 13.17
N PHE A 200 -8.45 -2.28 12.57
CA PHE A 200 -7.99 -2.67 11.24
C PHE A 200 -9.04 -2.50 10.14
N LEU A 201 -10.32 -2.30 10.51
CA LEU A 201 -11.41 -2.14 9.56
C LEU A 201 -12.19 -0.83 9.77
N LEU A 202 -12.88 -0.68 10.90
CA LEU A 202 -13.81 0.44 11.08
C LEU A 202 -13.11 1.79 11.11
N LEU A 203 -12.03 1.94 11.88
CA LEU A 203 -11.30 3.20 12.00
C LEU A 203 -10.75 3.68 10.63
N PRO A 204 -10.05 2.84 9.84
CA PRO A 204 -9.66 3.21 8.47
C PRO A 204 -10.84 3.56 7.57
N LEU A 205 -11.91 2.76 7.54
CA LEU A 205 -13.07 3.00 6.68
C LEU A 205 -13.74 4.35 6.99
N VAL A 206 -13.97 4.64 8.28
CA VAL A 206 -14.55 5.92 8.71
C VAL A 206 -13.63 7.07 8.30
N SER A 207 -12.31 6.93 8.45
CA SER A 207 -11.37 7.98 8.05
C SER A 207 -11.42 8.27 6.54
N TYR A 208 -11.50 7.25 5.69
CA TYR A 208 -11.63 7.45 4.23
C TYR A 208 -12.97 8.09 3.85
N ILE A 209 -14.06 7.65 4.46
CA ILE A 209 -15.40 8.24 4.22
C ILE A 209 -15.41 9.72 4.63
N LEU A 210 -14.84 10.06 5.79
CA LEU A 210 -14.76 11.46 6.24
C LEU A 210 -13.94 12.33 5.28
N ILE A 211 -12.81 11.83 4.77
CA ILE A 211 -12.00 12.56 3.79
C ILE A 211 -12.82 12.84 2.52
N VAL A 212 -13.54 11.85 2.00
CA VAL A 212 -14.40 12.01 0.82
C VAL A 212 -15.52 13.02 1.06
N ILE A 213 -16.20 12.97 2.21
CA ILE A 213 -17.26 13.94 2.55
C ILE A 213 -16.69 15.35 2.62
N ILE A 214 -15.54 15.54 3.30
CA ILE A 214 -14.87 16.84 3.40
C ILE A 214 -14.50 17.37 2.00
N TYR A 215 -14.02 16.50 1.12
CA TYR A 215 -13.71 16.87 -0.26
C TYR A 215 -14.96 17.32 -1.03
N ILE A 216 -16.03 16.53 -1.00
CA ILE A 216 -17.30 16.87 -1.68
C ILE A 216 -17.86 18.20 -1.17
N MET A 217 -17.86 18.44 0.15
CA MET A 217 -18.36 19.69 0.74
C MET A 217 -17.51 20.93 0.39
N ARG A 218 -16.26 20.76 -0.04
CA ARG A 218 -15.41 21.88 -0.48
C ARG A 218 -15.50 22.17 -1.98
N VAL A 219 -15.91 21.17 -2.76
CA VAL A 219 -16.02 21.27 -4.22
C VAL A 219 -17.40 21.75 -4.67
N LEU A 220 -18.45 21.44 -3.88
CA LEU A 220 -19.80 21.97 -4.05
C LEU A 220 -19.97 23.33 -3.36
#